data_AF-Q8YUF8-F1
#
_entry.id   AF-Q8YUF8-F1
#
_cell.length_a   1.000
_cell.length_b   1.000
_cell.length_c   1.000
_cell.angle_alpha   90.00
_cell.angle_beta   90.00
_cell.angle_gamma   90.00
#
_symmetry.space_group_name_H-M   'P 1'
#
loop_
_entity.id
_entity.type
_entity.pdbx_description
1 polymer ?
#
loop_
_entity_poly.entity_id
_entity_poly.type
_entity_poly.pdbx_seq_one_letter_code
_entity_poly.pdbx_strand_id
1 'polypeptide(L)' 'MSDANYVHLTEVELREYVKRHPQDEEAFQHYLSIVRAKPNRVVVSTGEQLETELKKRLAS' A
#
# COMPACT_ATOMS: atom_id res chain seq x y z
N MET A 1 7.60 21.47 1.61
CA MET A 1 7.24 20.15 2.15
C MET A 1 5.83 20.30 2.67
N SER A 2 4.91 19.46 2.20
CA SER A 2 3.52 19.55 2.62
C SER A 2 3.47 19.09 4.07
N ASP A 3 3.30 20.01 5.02
CA ASP A 3 3.04 19.73 6.44
C ASP A 3 1.66 19.08 6.66
N ALA A 4 1.24 18.20 5.75
CA ALA A 4 0.18 17.26 6.07
C ALA A 4 0.82 16.23 7.00
N ASN A 5 0.32 16.15 8.24
CA ASN A 5 0.71 15.16 9.23
C ASN A 5 0.32 13.74 8.79
N TYR A 6 0.85 13.26 7.66
CA TYR A 6 0.56 11.95 7.09
C TYR A 6 0.93 10.82 8.05
N VAL A 7 1.88 11.07 8.96
CA VAL A 7 2.30 10.18 10.04
C VAL A 7 1.17 9.88 11.03
N HIS A 8 0.20 10.78 11.18
CA HIS A 8 -0.94 10.63 12.09
C HIS A 8 -2.22 10.14 11.39
N LEU A 9 -2.18 9.97 10.07
CA LEU A 9 -3.33 9.46 9.32
C LEU A 9 -3.51 7.97 9.58
N THR A 10 -4.78 7.52 9.57
CA THR A 10 -5.06 6.09 9.47
C THR A 10 -4.58 5.55 8.13
N GLU A 11 -4.39 4.22 8.01
CA GLU A 11 -3.92 3.63 6.74
C GLU A 11 -4.82 3.97 5.54
N VAL A 12 -6.14 4.04 5.76
CA VAL A 12 -7.11 4.38 4.70
C VAL A 12 -6.94 5.83 4.26
N GLU A 13 -6.82 6.76 5.22
CA GLU A 13 -6.60 8.17 4.93
C GLU A 13 -5.23 8.41 4.30
N LEU A 14 -4.19 7.73 4.76
CA LEU A 14 -2.85 7.77 4.21
C LEU A 14 -2.82 7.26 2.77
N ARG A 15 -3.55 6.18 2.46
CA ARG A 15 -3.70 5.68 1.10
C ARG A 15 -4.34 6.73 0.19
N GLU A 16 -5.41 7.38 0.63
CA GLU A 16 -6.07 8.42 -0.15
C GLU A 16 -5.21 9.68 -0.30
N TYR A 17 -4.46 10.04 0.75
CA TYR A 17 -3.49 11.13 0.71
C TYR A 17 -2.41 10.89 -0.35
N VAL A 18 -1.79 9.71 -0.34
CA VAL A 18 -0.75 9.31 -1.31
C VAL A 18 -1.27 9.34 -2.75
N LYS A 19 -2.52 8.91 -2.98
CA LYS A 19 -3.13 8.99 -4.32
C LYS A 19 -3.30 10.42 -4.82
N ARG A 20 -3.60 11.38 -3.92
CA ARG A 20 -3.79 12.80 -4.25
C ARG A 20 -2.47 13.57 -4.34
N HIS A 21 -1.42 13.07 -3.72
CA HIS A 21 -0.09 13.68 -3.68
C HIS A 21 0.98 12.71 -4.18
N PRO A 22 0.94 12.27 -5.45
CA PRO A 22 1.89 11.29 -5.98
C PRO A 22 3.35 11.77 -5.98
N GLN A 23 3.59 13.09 -5.86
CA GLN A 23 4.90 13.71 -5.75
C GLN A 23 5.49 13.65 -4.32
N ASP A 24 4.68 13.31 -3.32
CA ASP A 24 5.11 13.22 -1.93
C ASP A 24 5.72 11.83 -1.65
N GLU A 25 7.00 11.71 -1.98
CA GLU A 25 7.73 10.44 -1.87
C GLU A 25 7.85 9.96 -0.42
N GLU A 26 8.00 10.87 0.55
CA GLU A 26 8.10 10.49 1.96
C GLU A 26 6.81 9.86 2.48
N ALA A 27 5.65 10.45 2.16
CA ALA A 27 4.36 9.86 2.51
C ALA A 27 4.15 8.51 1.81
N PHE A 28 4.60 8.37 0.57
CA PHE A 28 4.54 7.10 -0.16
C PHE A 28 5.41 6.02 0.48
N GLN A 29 6.67 6.34 0.84
CA GLN A 29 7.56 5.39 1.53
C GLN A 29 7.01 5.00 2.90
N HIS A 30 6.42 5.95 3.64
CA HIS A 30 5.75 5.67 4.91
C HIS A 30 4.60 4.68 4.73
N TYR A 31 3.70 4.93 3.76
CA TYR A 31 2.61 4.00 3.43
C TYR A 31 3.13 2.61 3.04
N LEU A 32 4.19 2.52 2.23
CA LEU A 32 4.80 1.24 1.87
C LEU A 32 5.35 0.50 3.08
N SER A 33 5.97 1.18 4.05
CA SER A 33 6.48 0.54 5.26
C SER A 33 5.38 -0.17 6.06
N ILE A 34 4.20 0.47 6.19
CA ILE A 34 3.02 -0.10 6.84
C ILE A 34 2.52 -1.32 6.05
N VAL A 35 2.37 -1.20 4.73
CA VAL A 35 1.90 -2.30 3.88
C VAL A 35 2.87 -3.49 3.94
N ARG A 36 4.18 -3.23 3.98
CA ARG A 36 5.23 -4.27 4.06
C ARG A 36 5.22 -5.00 5.41
N ALA A 37 4.83 -4.34 6.49
CA ALA A 37 4.76 -4.92 7.82
C ALA A 37 3.52 -5.83 8.04
N LYS A 38 2.55 -5.84 7.12
CA LYS A 38 1.32 -6.63 7.29
C LYS A 38 1.59 -8.13 7.26
N PRO A 39 1.11 -8.91 8.26
CA PRO A 39 1.36 -10.34 8.34
C PRO A 39 0.74 -11.15 7.19
N ASN A 40 -0.38 -10.66 6.62
CA ASN A 40 -1.09 -11.31 5.52
C ASN A 40 -0.78 -10.70 4.15
N ARG A 41 0.35 -10.01 4.02
CA ARG A 41 0.77 -9.45 2.72
C ARG A 41 1.17 -10.60 1.79
N VAL A 42 0.56 -10.62 0.61
CA VAL A 42 1.00 -11.48 -0.48
C VAL A 42 2.01 -10.75 -1.34
N VAL A 43 3.19 -11.34 -1.44
CA VAL A 43 4.29 -10.86 -2.27
C VAL A 43 4.40 -11.79 -3.47
N VAL A 44 4.34 -11.21 -4.66
CA VAL A 44 4.49 -11.93 -5.93
C VAL A 44 5.61 -11.29 -6.73
N SER A 45 6.41 -12.12 -7.38
CA SER A 45 7.56 -11.71 -8.20
C SER A 45 7.34 -11.96 -9.69
N THR A 46 6.29 -12.71 -10.06
CA THR A 46 5.93 -13.02 -11.45
C THR A 46 4.44 -12.81 -11.71
N GLY A 47 4.07 -12.65 -12.99
CA GLY A 47 2.66 -12.52 -13.40
C GLY A 47 1.84 -13.78 -13.07
N GLU A 48 2.40 -14.98 -13.25
CA GLU A 48 1.72 -16.24 -12.91
C GLU A 48 1.42 -16.35 -11.40
N GLN A 49 2.34 -15.88 -10.55
CA GLN A 49 2.12 -15.82 -9.11
C GLN A 49 0.98 -14.85 -8.76
N LEU A 50 0.92 -13.69 -9.42
CA LEU A 50 -0.18 -12.74 -9.27
C LEU A 50 -1.52 -13.37 -9.64
N GLU A 51 -1.62 -14.00 -10.81
CA GLU A 51 -2.86 -14.63 -11.27
C GLU A 51 -3.33 -15.75 -10.34
N THR A 52 -2.39 -16.56 -9.85
CA THR A 52 -2.69 -17.65 -8.90
C THR A 52 -3.27 -17.09 -7.60
N GLU A 53 -2.65 -16.05 -7.06
CA GLU A 53 -3.08 -15.41 -5.81
C GLU A 53 -4.39 -14.64 -5.95
N LEU A 54 -4.68 -14.10 -7.15
CA LEU A 54 -5.97 -13.51 -7.48
C LEU A 54 -7.07 -14.57 -7.53
N LYS A 55 -6.83 -15.69 -8.22
CA LYS A 55 -7.80 -16.79 -8.35
C LYS A 55 -8.22 -17.36 -7.00
N LYS A 56 -7.27 -17.56 -6.07
CA LYS A 56 -7.57 -18.03 -4.70
C LYS A 56 -8.56 -17.11 -3.97
N ARG A 57 -8.37 -15.79 -4.09
CA ARG A 57 -9.20 -14.79 -3.39
C ARG A 57 -10.58 -14.61 -3.99
N LEU A 58 -10.73 -14.80 -5.29
CA LEU A 58 -12.03 -14.72 -5.97
C LEU A 58 -12.89 -15.96 -5.76
N ALA A 59 -12.27 -17.11 -5.47
CA ALA A 59 -12.95 -18.37 -5.19
C ALA A 59 -13.34 -18.55 -3.70
N SER A 60 -12.97 -17.60 -2.84
CA SER A 60 -13.29 -17.55 -1.41
C SER A 60 -14.51 -16.68 -1.17
#